data_AF-A0A0B1TEZ0-F1
#
_entry.id   AF-A0A0B1TEZ0-F1
#
_cell.length_a   1.000
_cell.length_b   1.000
_cell.length_c   1.000
_cell.angle_alpha   90.00
_cell.angle_beta   90.00
_cell.angle_gamma   90.00
#
_symmetry.space_group_name_H-M   'P 1'
#
loop_
_entity.id
_entity.type
_entity.pdbx_description
1 polymer ?
#
loop_
_entity_poly.entity_id
_entity_poly.type
_entity_poly.pdbx_seq_one_letter_code
_entity_poly.pdbx_strand_id
1 'polypeptide(L)'
;MYAVVFQEFYQRLDANFGNSSFGALAFQKGTLHSDVLVNEGGPDPLLRGMFSQSVKRPQRVTTTVTENMFGSTDLSTINIQRGRDHGHPSYSKYRELCGMGVATTFDHLSREILNTGTRDKLEKVYGSVDRIDLWVGALLEDPVVRGLVGPTIACIVGPQFKRTRDGDRFYYENPGVFTRPQLSEIRKSSLSRIICDNSNTITAV
;
A
#
# COMPACT_ATOMS: atom_id res chain seq x y z
N MET A 1 12.96 4.89 6.18
CA MET A 1 12.25 3.64 5.84
C MET A 1 11.01 4.07 5.06
N TYR A 2 10.92 3.71 3.79
CA TYR A 2 10.07 4.36 2.78
C TYR A 2 9.30 3.24 2.04
N ALA A 3 8.01 3.39 1.67
CA ALA A 3 7.19 2.28 1.13
C ALA A 3 6.43 2.55 -0.20
N VAL A 4 6.77 1.91 -1.33
CA VAL A 4 5.81 1.47 -2.37
C VAL A 4 5.46 0.04 -2.03
N VAL A 5 4.17 -0.21 -2.21
CA VAL A 5 3.49 -1.51 -2.25
C VAL A 5 4.28 -2.62 -2.98
N PHE A 6 4.47 -2.33 -4.27
CA PHE A 6 4.72 -3.31 -5.31
C PHE A 6 6.18 -3.34 -5.74
N GLN A 7 6.74 -4.55 -5.74
CA GLN A 7 8.05 -4.86 -6.30
C GLN A 7 7.88 -5.39 -7.73
N GLU A 8 8.89 -5.16 -8.57
CA GLU A 8 8.94 -5.77 -9.91
C GLU A 8 9.31 -7.24 -9.81
N PHE A 9 10.15 -7.56 -8.82
CA PHE A 9 10.63 -8.88 -8.51
C PHE A 9 10.53 -9.15 -7.01
N TYR A 10 9.93 -10.28 -6.67
CA TYR A 10 9.88 -10.80 -5.31
C TYR A 10 10.98 -11.84 -5.17
N GLN A 11 11.87 -11.65 -4.20
CA GLN A 11 12.91 -12.63 -3.93
C GLN A 11 12.27 -13.92 -3.44
N ARG A 12 12.83 -15.05 -3.87
CA ARG A 12 12.47 -16.36 -3.33
C ARG A 12 13.71 -16.94 -2.69
N LEU A 13 13.65 -17.10 -1.37
CA LEU A 13 14.82 -17.48 -0.57
C LEU A 13 14.70 -18.91 -0.06
N ASP A 14 15.82 -19.63 -0.06
CA ASP A 14 15.91 -20.95 0.54
C ASP A 14 15.92 -20.89 2.08
N ALA A 15 16.06 -22.04 2.74
CA ALA A 15 16.07 -22.13 4.20
C ALA A 15 17.24 -21.38 4.87
N ASN A 16 18.32 -21.10 4.14
CA ASN A 16 19.49 -20.39 4.62
C ASN A 16 19.48 -18.90 4.23
N PHE A 17 18.33 -18.39 3.77
CA PHE A 17 18.18 -17.03 3.24
C PHE A 17 19.06 -16.75 2.00
N GLY A 18 19.50 -17.80 1.31
CA GLY A 18 20.15 -17.73 0.00
C GLY A 18 19.14 -17.70 -1.14
N ASN A 19 19.62 -17.54 -2.37
CA ASN A 19 18.75 -17.59 -3.55
C ASN A 19 18.18 -19.00 -3.74
N SER A 20 16.85 -19.11 -3.87
CA SER A 20 16.23 -20.39 -4.24
C SER A 20 16.62 -20.84 -5.65
N SER A 21 16.51 -22.14 -5.91
CA SER A 21 16.72 -22.74 -7.24
C SER A 21 15.79 -22.18 -8.33
N PHE A 22 14.65 -21.62 -7.94
CA PHE A 22 13.68 -21.02 -8.86
C PHE A 22 13.97 -19.53 -9.14
N GLY A 23 14.92 -18.91 -8.44
CA GLY A 23 15.28 -17.50 -8.60
C GLY A 23 14.17 -16.52 -8.18
N ALA A 24 14.36 -15.22 -8.41
CA ALA A 24 13.34 -14.21 -8.09
C ALA A 24 12.10 -14.35 -8.99
N LEU A 25 10.92 -14.11 -8.42
CA LEU A 25 9.65 -14.14 -9.14
C LEU A 25 9.30 -12.74 -9.67
N ALA A 26 9.23 -12.60 -10.99
CA ALA A 26 8.68 -11.39 -11.60
C ALA A 26 7.20 -11.25 -11.27
N PHE A 27 6.76 -10.04 -10.92
CA PHE A 27 5.38 -9.76 -10.52
C PHE A 27 4.34 -10.23 -11.56
N GLN A 28 4.58 -10.00 -12.84
CA GLN A 28 3.69 -10.46 -13.93
C GLN A 28 3.60 -11.96 -14.00
N LYS A 29 4.73 -12.67 -13.87
CA LYS A 29 4.75 -14.13 -13.88
C LYS A 29 3.93 -14.72 -12.74
N GLY A 30 3.84 -14.05 -11.60
CA GLY A 30 3.00 -14.47 -10.47
C GLY A 30 1.53 -14.04 -10.56
N THR A 31 1.18 -13.10 -11.44
CA THR A 31 -0.18 -12.54 -11.49
C THR A 31 -1.14 -13.52 -12.16
N LEU A 32 -2.13 -14.02 -11.41
CA LEU A 32 -3.09 -15.03 -11.86
C LEU A 32 -2.46 -16.40 -12.24
N HIS A 33 -1.26 -16.68 -11.74
CA HIS A 33 -0.52 -17.92 -11.99
C HIS A 33 -0.28 -18.70 -10.69
N SER A 34 -1.32 -19.38 -10.20
CA SER A 34 -1.23 -20.20 -8.99
C SER A 34 -0.34 -21.44 -9.17
N ASP A 35 -0.10 -21.86 -10.41
CA ASP A 35 0.78 -22.97 -10.77
C ASP A 35 2.22 -22.72 -10.31
N VAL A 36 2.68 -21.46 -10.25
CA VAL A 36 3.99 -21.09 -9.70
C VAL A 36 4.11 -21.51 -8.23
N LEU A 37 3.06 -21.34 -7.43
CA LEU A 37 3.09 -21.76 -6.02
C LEU A 37 3.09 -23.28 -5.89
N VAL A 38 2.34 -23.99 -6.73
CA VAL A 38 2.23 -25.45 -6.68
C VAL A 38 3.50 -26.13 -7.19
N ASN A 39 4.07 -25.63 -8.28
CA ASN A 39 5.15 -26.30 -9.01
C ASN A 39 6.54 -25.75 -8.68
N GLU A 40 6.67 -24.53 -8.11
CA GLU A 40 7.98 -23.88 -7.86
C GLU A 40 8.29 -23.70 -6.37
N GLY A 41 8.11 -24.77 -5.57
CA GLY A 41 8.63 -24.85 -4.20
C GLY A 41 7.72 -24.32 -3.09
N GLY A 42 6.44 -24.07 -3.39
CA GLY A 42 5.46 -23.64 -2.38
C GLY A 42 5.58 -22.16 -1.99
N PRO A 43 4.85 -21.74 -0.94
CA PRO A 43 4.82 -20.35 -0.50
C PRO A 43 6.04 -19.95 0.34
N ASP A 44 6.69 -20.89 1.04
CA ASP A 44 7.75 -20.59 2.00
C ASP A 44 8.92 -19.76 1.40
N PRO A 45 9.45 -20.06 0.20
CA PRO A 45 10.50 -19.24 -0.37
C PRO A 45 10.07 -17.79 -0.64
N LEU A 46 8.82 -17.59 -1.06
CA LEU A 46 8.25 -16.27 -1.30
C LEU A 46 8.03 -15.52 0.02
N LEU A 47 7.50 -16.21 1.05
CA LEU A 47 7.30 -15.64 2.38
C LEU A 47 8.62 -15.12 2.96
N ARG A 48 9.71 -15.90 2.86
CA ARG A 48 11.05 -15.43 3.26
C ARG A 48 11.46 -14.15 2.54
N GLY A 49 11.22 -14.07 1.23
CA GLY A 49 11.44 -12.86 0.46
C GLY A 49 10.62 -11.67 0.98
N MET A 50 9.33 -11.87 1.25
CA MET A 50 8.42 -10.81 1.70
C MET A 50 8.85 -10.16 3.01
N PHE A 51 9.29 -10.94 4.00
CA PHE A 51 9.75 -10.36 5.28
C PHE A 51 11.24 -9.95 5.28
N SER A 52 12.03 -10.37 4.28
CA SER A 52 13.45 -10.00 4.16
C SER A 52 13.68 -8.78 3.26
N GLN A 53 12.79 -8.52 2.29
CA GLN A 53 12.94 -7.42 1.35
C GLN A 53 12.45 -6.08 1.93
N SER A 54 13.20 -5.02 1.65
CA SER A 54 12.75 -3.66 1.92
C SER A 54 11.68 -3.21 0.91
N VAL A 55 10.70 -2.45 1.41
CA VAL A 55 9.68 -1.76 0.60
C VAL A 55 10.27 -0.61 -0.25
N LYS A 56 9.68 -0.29 -1.42
CA LYS A 56 10.15 0.77 -2.38
C LYS A 56 9.72 2.19 -1.93
N ARG A 57 9.79 3.30 -2.69
CA ARG A 57 9.22 4.64 -2.29
C ARG A 57 7.82 5.02 -2.86
N PRO A 58 6.78 5.32 -2.05
CA PRO A 58 5.35 5.31 -2.46
C PRO A 58 5.03 6.14 -3.70
N GLN A 59 5.70 7.28 -3.87
CA GLN A 59 5.50 8.23 -4.96
C GLN A 59 5.93 7.70 -6.35
N ARG A 60 6.44 6.46 -6.44
CA ARG A 60 6.87 5.84 -7.68
C ARG A 60 6.12 4.53 -7.90
N VAL A 61 5.10 4.58 -8.75
CA VAL A 61 4.50 3.35 -9.29
C VAL A 61 5.50 2.70 -10.24
N THR A 62 5.71 1.40 -10.09
CA THR A 62 6.62 0.63 -10.96
C THR A 62 6.04 0.47 -12.35
N THR A 63 6.91 0.42 -13.37
CA THR A 63 6.54 0.19 -14.77
C THR A 63 5.83 -1.14 -15.00
N THR A 64 6.07 -2.15 -14.16
CA THR A 64 5.32 -3.40 -14.22
C THR A 64 3.82 -3.19 -13.97
N VAL A 65 3.47 -2.21 -13.14
CA VAL A 65 2.09 -1.86 -12.79
C VAL A 65 1.50 -0.80 -13.73
N THR A 66 2.33 0.11 -14.27
CA THR A 66 1.85 1.15 -15.20
C THR A 66 1.82 0.74 -16.67
N GLU A 67 2.65 -0.20 -17.11
CA GLU A 67 2.74 -0.54 -18.55
C GLU A 67 2.24 -1.94 -18.86
N ASN A 68 2.29 -2.84 -17.89
CA ASN A 68 2.26 -4.27 -18.17
C ASN A 68 1.44 -5.07 -17.16
N MET A 69 0.52 -4.42 -16.42
CA MET A 69 -0.39 -5.17 -15.56
C MET A 69 -1.28 -6.04 -16.47
N PHE A 70 -1.42 -7.32 -16.17
CA PHE A 70 -2.17 -8.27 -17.02
C PHE A 70 -1.75 -8.25 -18.51
N GLY A 71 -0.48 -7.94 -18.78
CA GLY A 71 0.10 -7.97 -20.14
C GLY A 71 0.03 -6.68 -20.94
N SER A 72 -0.82 -5.71 -20.58
CA SER A 72 -0.92 -4.43 -21.34
C SER A 72 -1.65 -3.29 -20.63
N THR A 73 -1.99 -3.46 -19.34
CA THR A 73 -2.84 -2.52 -18.62
C THR A 73 -2.04 -1.59 -17.73
N ASP A 74 -2.43 -0.31 -17.73
CA ASP A 74 -1.96 0.70 -16.78
C ASP A 74 -2.91 0.81 -15.58
N LEU A 75 -2.49 0.28 -14.42
CA LEU A 75 -3.30 0.41 -13.20
C LEU A 75 -3.40 1.84 -12.68
N SER A 76 -2.43 2.70 -12.96
CA SER A 76 -2.50 4.12 -12.54
C SER A 76 -3.57 4.84 -13.34
N THR A 77 -3.61 4.64 -14.65
CA THR A 77 -4.69 5.17 -15.50
C THR A 77 -6.05 4.60 -15.10
N ILE A 78 -6.14 3.32 -14.77
CA ILE A 78 -7.39 2.73 -14.24
C ILE A 78 -7.82 3.39 -12.94
N ASN A 79 -6.91 3.62 -11.99
CA ASN A 79 -7.26 4.27 -10.72
C ASN A 79 -7.78 5.70 -10.93
N ILE A 80 -7.16 6.45 -11.85
CA ILE A 80 -7.65 7.79 -12.25
C ILE A 80 -9.07 7.69 -12.80
N GLN A 81 -9.30 6.82 -13.79
CA GLN A 81 -10.61 6.70 -14.42
C GLN A 81 -11.67 6.14 -13.47
N ARG A 82 -11.31 5.22 -12.58
CA ARG A 82 -12.19 4.70 -11.53
C ARG A 82 -12.61 5.79 -10.57
N GLY A 83 -11.70 6.69 -10.21
CA GLY A 83 -12.03 7.82 -9.35
C GLY A 83 -13.04 8.76 -9.99
N ARG A 84 -12.92 9.00 -11.30
CA ARG A 84 -13.87 9.81 -12.08
C ARG A 84 -15.22 9.11 -12.23
N ASP A 85 -15.21 7.82 -12.54
CA ASP A 85 -16.41 6.95 -12.63
C ASP A 85 -17.21 6.97 -11.32
N HIS A 86 -16.52 6.86 -10.19
CA HIS A 86 -17.13 6.92 -8.86
C HIS A 86 -17.51 8.36 -8.41
N GLY A 87 -17.27 9.38 -9.25
CA GLY A 87 -17.60 10.77 -8.94
C GLY A 87 -16.81 11.33 -7.75
N HIS A 88 -15.57 10.89 -7.54
CA HIS A 88 -14.75 11.42 -6.45
C HIS A 88 -14.51 12.92 -6.64
N PRO A 89 -14.71 13.74 -5.58
CA PRO A 89 -14.26 15.12 -5.58
C PRO A 89 -12.76 15.24 -5.86
N SER A 90 -12.34 16.42 -6.29
CA SER A 90 -10.93 16.71 -6.54
C SER A 90 -10.07 16.58 -5.28
N TYR A 91 -8.78 16.35 -5.49
CA TYR A 91 -7.78 16.35 -4.41
C TYR A 91 -7.85 17.63 -3.56
N SER A 92 -8.00 18.80 -4.18
CA SER A 92 -8.16 20.09 -3.48
C SER A 92 -9.35 20.07 -2.51
N LYS A 93 -10.47 19.46 -2.90
CA LYS A 93 -11.65 19.34 -2.03
C LYS A 93 -11.43 18.42 -0.84
N TYR A 94 -10.70 17.33 -1.03
CA TYR A 94 -10.30 16.46 0.08
C TYR A 94 -9.31 17.14 1.02
N ARG A 95 -8.38 17.96 0.51
CA ARG A 95 -7.50 18.77 1.37
C ARG A 95 -8.29 19.71 2.28
N GLU A 96 -9.29 20.39 1.72
CA GLU A 96 -10.19 21.26 2.48
C GLU A 96 -10.96 20.47 3.55
N LEU A 97 -11.54 19.32 3.19
CA LEU A 97 -12.24 18.42 4.12
C LEU A 97 -11.32 17.98 5.28
N CYS A 98 -10.04 17.78 4.99
CA CYS A 98 -9.02 17.39 5.95
C CYS A 98 -8.38 18.57 6.72
N GLY A 99 -8.91 19.79 6.56
CA GLY A 99 -8.47 20.96 7.32
C GLY A 99 -7.13 21.56 6.86
N MET A 100 -6.65 21.22 5.66
CA MET A 100 -5.38 21.74 5.11
C MET A 100 -5.55 23.09 4.39
N GLY A 101 -6.78 23.62 4.33
CA GLY A 101 -7.11 24.87 3.67
C GLY A 101 -7.31 24.72 2.16
N VAL A 102 -7.86 25.78 1.55
CA VAL A 102 -8.17 25.81 0.12
C VAL A 102 -6.90 26.17 -0.67
N ALA A 103 -6.52 25.32 -1.62
CA ALA A 103 -5.51 25.67 -2.61
C ALA A 103 -6.17 26.35 -3.80
N THR A 104 -5.57 27.46 -4.25
CA THR A 104 -5.94 28.15 -5.50
C THR A 104 -4.79 28.12 -6.51
N THR A 105 -3.56 27.84 -6.05
CA THR A 105 -2.35 27.72 -6.86
C THR A 105 -1.59 26.45 -6.48
N PHE A 106 -0.74 25.94 -7.38
CA PHE A 106 0.08 24.75 -7.11
C PHE A 106 1.10 24.98 -5.99
N ASP A 107 1.51 26.23 -5.73
CA ASP A 107 2.37 26.58 -4.61
C ASP A 107 1.69 26.42 -3.24
N HIS A 108 0.35 26.52 -3.17
CA HIS A 108 -0.38 26.21 -1.93
C HIS A 108 -0.33 24.72 -1.56
N LEU A 109 0.17 23.86 -2.44
CA LEU A 109 0.41 22.42 -2.18
C LEU A 109 1.80 22.16 -1.59
N SER A 110 2.63 23.19 -1.38
CA SER A 110 4.03 23.06 -0.95
C SER A 110 4.23 22.42 0.42
N ARG A 111 3.18 22.34 1.26
CA ARG A 111 3.25 21.70 2.57
C ARG A 111 3.09 20.18 2.49
N GLU A 112 2.30 19.70 1.54
CA GLU A 112 2.03 18.27 1.36
C GLU A 112 2.88 17.67 0.24
N ILE A 113 3.20 18.43 -0.81
CA ILE A 113 4.03 18.03 -1.94
C ILE A 113 5.28 18.91 -1.96
N LEU A 114 6.33 18.48 -1.26
CA LEU A 114 7.50 19.33 -1.00
C LEU A 114 8.26 19.63 -2.30
N ASN A 115 8.34 18.66 -3.21
CA ASN A 115 9.09 18.78 -4.45
C ASN A 115 8.41 19.75 -5.45
N THR A 116 9.05 20.90 -5.71
CA THR A 116 8.56 21.90 -6.67
C THR A 116 8.40 21.32 -8.07
N GLY A 117 9.36 20.52 -8.56
CA GLY A 117 9.26 19.92 -9.89
C GLY A 117 8.07 18.96 -10.07
N THR A 118 7.61 18.32 -9.00
CA THR A 118 6.36 17.55 -9.00
C THR A 118 5.15 18.47 -9.12
N ARG A 119 5.13 19.59 -8.38
CA ARG A 119 4.07 20.61 -8.46
C ARG A 119 3.98 21.25 -9.85
N ASP A 120 5.12 21.58 -10.46
CA ASP A 120 5.18 22.13 -11.83
C ASP A 120 4.63 21.14 -12.87
N LYS A 121 4.88 19.83 -12.68
CA LYS A 121 4.34 18.79 -13.57
C LYS A 121 2.83 18.64 -13.38
N LEU A 122 2.33 18.71 -12.15
CA LEU A 122 0.89 18.72 -11.89
C LEU A 122 0.23 19.92 -12.56
N GLU A 123 0.83 21.10 -12.50
CA GLU A 123 0.33 22.31 -13.18
C GLU A 123 0.24 22.11 -14.68
N LYS A 124 1.30 21.60 -15.31
CA LYS A 124 1.32 21.33 -16.75
C LYS A 124 0.24 20.34 -17.20
N VAL A 125 -0.07 19.32 -16.38
CA VAL A 125 -1.04 18.27 -16.72
C VAL A 125 -2.48 18.70 -16.44
N TYR A 126 -2.73 19.30 -15.28
CA TYR A 126 -4.10 19.59 -14.82
C TYR A 126 -4.55 21.03 -15.07
N GLY A 127 -3.63 21.99 -15.20
CA GLY A 127 -3.89 23.41 -15.40
C GLY A 127 -4.51 24.15 -14.21
N SER A 128 -5.26 23.46 -13.34
CA SER A 128 -5.82 23.99 -12.10
C SER A 128 -5.77 22.94 -10.99
N VAL A 129 -5.53 23.39 -9.76
CA VAL A 129 -5.51 22.54 -8.56
C VAL A 129 -6.84 21.82 -8.31
N ASP A 130 -7.96 22.41 -8.76
CA ASP A 130 -9.29 21.84 -8.60
C ASP A 130 -9.59 20.69 -9.57
N ARG A 131 -8.71 20.45 -10.55
CA ARG A 131 -8.84 19.34 -11.51
C ARG A 131 -8.01 18.12 -11.14
N ILE A 132 -7.16 18.22 -10.11
CA ILE A 132 -6.29 17.11 -9.70
C ILE A 132 -7.17 15.97 -9.17
N ASP A 133 -7.05 14.79 -9.80
CA ASP A 133 -7.71 13.57 -9.32
C ASP A 133 -7.20 13.21 -7.92
N LEU A 134 -8.10 12.82 -7.01
CA LEU A 134 -7.76 12.50 -5.62
C LEU A 134 -6.57 11.54 -5.52
N TRP A 135 -6.62 10.43 -6.27
CA TRP A 135 -5.59 9.38 -6.22
C TRP A 135 -4.21 9.92 -6.60
N VAL A 136 -4.13 10.78 -7.62
CA VAL A 136 -2.86 11.36 -8.07
C VAL A 136 -2.31 12.33 -7.03
N GLY A 137 -3.13 13.28 -6.57
CA GLY A 137 -2.69 14.26 -5.58
C GLY A 137 -2.23 13.60 -4.29
N ALA A 138 -3.02 12.67 -3.77
CA ALA A 138 -2.74 11.98 -2.51
C ALA A 138 -1.53 11.01 -2.61
N LEU A 139 -1.27 10.43 -3.78
CA LEU A 139 -0.06 9.61 -4.03
C LEU A 139 1.22 10.44 -4.03
N LEU A 140 1.14 11.69 -4.48
CA LEU A 140 2.30 12.59 -4.62
C LEU A 140 2.66 13.32 -3.34
N GLU A 141 1.83 13.25 -2.31
CA GLU A 141 2.15 13.81 -1.00
C GLU A 141 3.37 13.10 -0.37
N ASP A 142 4.16 13.88 0.35
CA ASP A 142 5.23 13.39 1.20
C ASP A 142 4.65 12.74 2.46
N PRO A 143 5.23 11.63 2.96
CA PRO A 143 4.68 10.91 4.10
C PRO A 143 4.72 11.72 5.39
N VAL A 144 3.71 11.56 6.24
CA VAL A 144 3.73 12.12 7.60
C VAL A 144 4.84 11.50 8.45
N VAL A 145 5.22 12.20 9.53
CA VAL A 145 6.26 11.71 10.46
C VAL A 145 5.89 10.32 10.99
N ARG A 146 6.79 9.36 10.82
CA ARG A 146 6.61 7.93 11.18
C ARG A 146 5.44 7.23 10.46
N GLY A 147 4.94 7.81 9.36
CA GLY A 147 3.95 7.20 8.47
C GLY A 147 4.53 6.86 7.10
N LEU A 148 3.72 6.15 6.30
CA LEU A 148 4.06 5.77 4.92
C LEU A 148 3.23 6.51 3.87
N VAL A 149 2.25 7.29 4.31
CA VAL A 149 1.28 7.98 3.47
C VAL A 149 1.24 9.46 3.82
N GLY A 150 0.84 10.29 2.86
CA GLY A 150 0.64 11.72 3.07
C GLY A 150 -0.57 12.05 3.93
N PRO A 151 -0.70 13.33 4.34
CA PRO A 151 -1.76 13.79 5.24
C PRO A 151 -3.18 13.56 4.70
N THR A 152 -3.43 13.66 3.39
CA THR A 152 -4.75 13.40 2.81
C THR A 152 -5.16 11.94 2.99
N ILE A 153 -4.29 10.98 2.66
CA ILE A 153 -4.59 9.56 2.87
C ILE A 153 -4.73 9.25 4.36
N ALA A 154 -3.87 9.80 5.22
CA ALA A 154 -3.98 9.60 6.67
C ALA A 154 -5.34 10.08 7.21
N CYS A 155 -5.80 11.24 6.76
CA CYS A 155 -7.10 11.82 7.10
C CYS A 155 -8.30 11.00 6.60
N ILE A 156 -8.20 10.34 5.44
CA ILE A 156 -9.28 9.51 4.90
C ILE A 156 -9.30 8.14 5.59
N VAL A 157 -8.13 7.50 5.66
CA VAL A 157 -7.97 6.11 6.09
C VAL A 157 -8.11 5.97 7.60
N GLY A 158 -7.55 6.88 8.39
CA GLY A 158 -7.60 6.82 9.86
C GLY A 158 -9.03 6.78 10.42
N PRO A 159 -9.90 7.77 10.09
CA PRO A 159 -11.30 7.74 10.48
C PRO A 159 -12.07 6.55 9.91
N GLN A 160 -11.72 6.06 8.71
CA GLN A 160 -12.35 4.85 8.17
C GLN A 160 -12.04 3.63 9.04
N PHE A 161 -10.77 3.38 9.37
CA PHE A 161 -10.39 2.29 10.28
C PHE A 161 -11.03 2.45 11.67
N LYS A 162 -11.08 3.68 12.20
CA LYS A 162 -11.74 3.98 13.47
C LYS A 162 -13.24 3.63 13.42
N ARG A 163 -13.96 4.05 12.38
CA ARG A 163 -15.39 3.73 12.23
C ARG A 163 -15.63 2.24 12.07
N THR A 164 -14.79 1.54 11.30
CA THR A 164 -14.88 0.08 11.15
C THR A 164 -14.68 -0.62 12.50
N ARG A 165 -13.70 -0.20 13.29
CA ARG A 165 -13.45 -0.72 14.64
C ARG A 165 -14.60 -0.42 15.60
N ASP A 166 -14.95 0.86 15.74
CA ASP A 166 -15.91 1.34 16.74
C ASP A 166 -17.35 0.88 16.41
N GLY A 167 -17.65 0.64 15.12
CA GLY A 167 -18.95 0.18 14.64
C GLY A 167 -19.10 -1.35 14.56
N ASP A 168 -18.02 -2.10 14.79
CA ASP A 168 -18.08 -3.56 14.76
C ASP A 168 -18.49 -4.11 16.13
N ARG A 169 -19.71 -4.65 16.20
CA ARG A 169 -20.24 -5.32 17.40
C ARG A 169 -19.34 -6.47 17.86
N PHE A 170 -18.66 -7.14 16.93
CA PHE A 170 -17.78 -8.26 17.19
C PHE A 170 -16.29 -7.89 17.23
N TYR A 171 -15.96 -6.58 17.31
CA TYR A 171 -14.58 -6.17 17.49
C TYR A 171 -13.99 -6.89 18.71
N TYR A 172 -12.84 -7.53 18.54
CA TYR A 172 -12.35 -8.54 19.48
C TYR A 172 -12.16 -8.01 20.91
N GLU A 173 -11.90 -6.71 21.09
CA GLU A 173 -11.74 -6.10 22.42
C GLU A 173 -13.07 -5.69 23.09
N ASN A 174 -14.21 -5.83 22.40
CA ASN A 174 -15.50 -5.46 22.96
C ASN A 174 -15.88 -6.40 24.13
N PRO A 175 -16.47 -5.87 25.22
CA PRO A 175 -16.94 -6.69 26.33
C PRO A 175 -17.92 -7.77 25.89
N GLY A 176 -17.66 -9.01 26.31
CA GLY A 176 -18.52 -10.16 25.99
C GLY A 176 -18.18 -10.90 24.70
N VAL A 177 -17.30 -10.37 23.84
CA VAL A 177 -16.80 -11.11 22.66
C VAL A 177 -15.80 -12.18 23.08
N PHE A 178 -14.81 -11.79 23.89
CA PHE A 178 -13.85 -12.69 24.50
C PHE A 178 -13.77 -12.46 26.01
N THR A 179 -13.42 -13.51 26.75
CA THR A 179 -13.08 -13.41 28.17
C THR A 179 -11.72 -12.72 28.36
N ARG A 180 -11.47 -12.18 29.55
CA ARG A 180 -10.17 -11.55 29.86
C ARG A 180 -8.97 -12.50 29.64
N PRO A 181 -9.02 -13.78 30.04
CA PRO A 181 -7.94 -14.72 29.74
C PRO A 181 -7.74 -14.92 28.23
N GLN A 182 -8.81 -15.06 27.44
CA GLN A 182 -8.70 -15.19 25.98
C GLN A 182 -8.07 -13.94 25.33
N LEU A 183 -8.47 -12.73 25.76
CA LEU A 183 -7.85 -11.49 25.29
C LEU A 183 -6.35 -11.42 25.60
N SER A 184 -5.95 -11.93 26.78
CA SER A 184 -4.55 -12.00 27.16
C SER A 184 -3.75 -12.91 26.23
N GLU A 185 -4.35 -13.99 25.70
CA GLU A 185 -3.70 -14.87 24.73
C GLU A 185 -3.67 -14.27 23.32
N ILE A 186 -4.77 -13.66 22.87
CA ILE A 186 -4.85 -12.99 21.55
C ILE A 186 -3.77 -11.90 21.43
N ARG A 187 -3.53 -11.14 22.52
CA ARG A 187 -2.51 -10.08 22.53
C ARG A 187 -1.07 -10.59 22.43
N LYS A 188 -0.82 -11.88 22.60
CA LYS A 188 0.50 -12.49 22.37
C LYS A 188 0.73 -12.87 20.90
N SER A 189 -0.31 -12.85 20.06
CA SER A 189 -0.20 -13.21 18.65
C SER A 189 0.68 -12.23 17.88
N SER A 190 1.44 -12.74 16.92
CA SER A 190 2.23 -11.95 15.98
C SER A 190 2.18 -12.59 14.59
N LEU A 191 2.38 -11.80 13.54
CA LEU A 191 2.47 -12.35 12.18
C LEU A 191 3.65 -13.32 12.05
N SER A 192 4.77 -13.04 12.73
CA SER A 192 5.92 -13.94 12.82
C SER A 192 5.51 -15.31 13.38
N ARG A 193 4.71 -15.35 14.44
CA ARG A 193 4.22 -16.61 15.02
C ARG A 193 3.29 -17.36 14.08
N ILE A 194 2.39 -16.65 13.39
CA ILE A 194 1.50 -17.24 12.38
C ILE A 194 2.33 -17.91 11.28
N ILE A 195 3.39 -17.24 10.80
CA ILE A 195 4.30 -17.83 9.80
C ILE A 195 4.98 -19.08 10.36
N CYS A 196 5.55 -19.03 11.57
CA CYS A 196 6.19 -20.20 12.19
C CYS A 196 5.25 -21.40 12.36
N ASP A 197 3.99 -21.17 12.76
CA ASP A 197 3.04 -22.25 13.00
C ASP A 197 2.49 -22.87 11.70
N ASN A 198 2.57 -22.17 10.56
CA ASN A 198 1.91 -22.56 9.31
C ASN A 198 2.86 -22.75 8.12
N SER A 199 4.17 -22.58 8.31
CA SER A 199 5.19 -22.85 7.29
C SER A 199 5.89 -24.18 7.55
N ASN A 200 6.27 -24.86 6.48
CA ASN A 200 6.90 -26.18 6.58
C ASN A 200 8.41 -26.08 6.83
N THR A 201 9.04 -25.01 6.35
CA THR A 201 10.50 -24.88 6.28
C THR A 201 11.04 -23.58 6.88
N ILE A 202 10.17 -22.72 7.42
CA ILE A 202 10.57 -21.45 8.03
C ILE A 202 10.73 -21.64 9.53
N THR A 203 11.98 -21.69 9.99
CA THR A 203 12.35 -21.83 11.41
C THR A 203 12.90 -20.55 12.03
N ALA A 204 13.09 -19.49 11.21
CA ALA A 204 13.55 -18.18 11.65
C ALA A 204 12.77 -17.08 10.90
N VAL A 205 12.33 -16.06 11.64
CA VAL A 205 11.53 -14.90 11.21
C VAL A 205 11.93 -13.66 11.97
#